data_AF-A0A841XTG4-F1
#
_entry.id   AF-A0A841XTG4-F1
#
_cell.length_a   1.000
_cell.length_b   1.000
_cell.length_c   1.000
_cell.angle_alpha   90.00
_cell.angle_beta   90.00
_cell.angle_gamma   90.00
#
_symmetry.space_group_name_H-M   'P 1'
#
loop_
_entity.id
_entity.type
_entity.pdbx_description
1 polymer ?
#
loop_
_entity_poly.entity_id
_entity_poly.type
_entity_poly.pdbx_seq_one_letter_code
_entity_poly.pdbx_strand_id
1 'polypeptide(L)'
;MGLEKLHEYTTFKTDEELRETVATYLADYQLNTSARLVLEYITACAIQYSGACTIYRETIAEKIGMTVITVARALKKLRELKMIDIIPSYRRSINGGRGASIYQILPNDTQDDIQDDTQAPPEKSQGNPLLPALFQTSNPFVSLFFSSSLKPLKPLKQLSGFTDSLIYDVFLESKQISKSLFNKIVKEVKAKEQCTRIVNHKAYLRAAVANAIRHKDLQNPESDASKKQALLKEEMEQRLLVAARKHAEKLRKQELEQRTVDISLDELPF
;
A
#
# COMPACT_ATOMS: atom_id res chain seq x y z
N MET A 1 -28.22 -21.42 0.09
CA MET A 1 -29.03 -20.23 -0.24
C MET A 1 -28.29 -18.98 0.23
N GLY A 2 -27.61 -18.27 -0.67
CA GLY A 2 -26.86 -17.04 -0.36
C GLY A 2 -27.23 -15.85 -1.25
N LEU A 3 -28.10 -16.07 -2.24
CA LEU A 3 -28.54 -15.08 -3.23
C LEU A 3 -29.78 -14.31 -2.78
N GLU A 4 -30.58 -14.86 -1.85
CA GLU A 4 -31.81 -14.23 -1.34
C GLU A 4 -31.56 -12.85 -0.72
N LYS A 5 -30.37 -12.62 -0.14
CA LYS A 5 -29.99 -11.32 0.44
C LYS A 5 -29.73 -10.23 -0.61
N LEU A 6 -29.51 -10.59 -1.87
CA LEU A 6 -29.23 -9.60 -2.91
C LEU A 6 -30.44 -8.72 -3.21
N HIS A 7 -31.66 -9.25 -3.02
CA HIS A 7 -32.89 -8.46 -3.19
C HIS A 7 -33.01 -7.29 -2.22
N GLU A 8 -32.38 -7.35 -1.04
CA GLU A 8 -32.38 -6.24 -0.08
C GLU A 8 -31.48 -5.07 -0.53
N TYR A 9 -30.56 -5.33 -1.46
CA TYR A 9 -29.55 -4.36 -1.92
C TYR A 9 -29.75 -3.92 -3.37
N THR A 10 -30.86 -4.30 -4.01
CA THR A 10 -31.21 -3.81 -5.35
C THR A 10 -31.42 -2.29 -5.30
N THR A 11 -30.74 -1.55 -6.17
CA THR A 11 -30.79 -0.08 -6.21
C THR A 11 -31.60 0.47 -7.37
N PHE A 12 -31.64 -0.24 -8.50
CA PHE A 12 -32.31 0.19 -9.71
C PHE A 12 -33.57 -0.63 -9.97
N LYS A 13 -34.53 -0.05 -10.69
CA LYS A 13 -35.77 -0.75 -11.08
C LYS A 13 -35.58 -1.47 -12.41
N THR A 14 -34.73 -0.93 -13.28
CA THR A 14 -34.46 -1.48 -14.61
C THR A 14 -32.97 -1.62 -14.87
N ASP A 15 -32.61 -2.58 -15.72
CA ASP A 15 -31.21 -2.80 -16.12
C ASP A 15 -30.68 -1.66 -17.01
N GLU A 16 -31.57 -0.92 -17.65
CA GLU A 16 -31.26 0.24 -18.48
C GLU A 16 -30.80 1.41 -17.60
N GLU A 17 -31.55 1.74 -16.54
CA GLU A 17 -31.16 2.76 -15.55
C GLU A 17 -29.77 2.49 -14.97
N LEU A 18 -29.46 1.23 -14.65
CA LEU A 18 -28.15 0.82 -14.16
C LEU A 18 -27.05 1.14 -15.18
N ARG A 19 -27.26 0.77 -16.45
CA ARG A 19 -26.27 0.96 -17.52
C ARG A 19 -26.05 2.43 -17.83
N GLU A 20 -27.12 3.22 -17.84
CA GLU A 20 -27.06 4.67 -18.04
C GLU A 20 -26.27 5.33 -16.91
N THR A 21 -26.56 4.99 -15.65
CA THR A 21 -25.84 5.52 -14.49
C THR A 21 -24.33 5.20 -14.58
N VAL A 22 -23.98 3.98 -14.95
CA VAL A 22 -22.58 3.56 -15.13
C VAL A 22 -21.93 4.27 -16.32
N ALA A 23 -22.65 4.49 -17.42
CA ALA A 23 -22.15 5.25 -18.56
C ALA A 23 -21.83 6.69 -18.17
N THR A 24 -22.70 7.32 -17.37
CA THR A 24 -22.48 8.66 -16.80
C THR A 24 -21.24 8.68 -15.91
N TYR A 25 -21.05 7.69 -15.03
CA TYR A 25 -19.83 7.60 -14.22
C TYR A 25 -18.55 7.47 -15.04
N LEU A 26 -18.59 6.74 -16.16
CA LEU A 26 -17.46 6.59 -17.06
C LEU A 26 -17.16 7.85 -17.88
N ALA A 27 -18.16 8.71 -18.09
CA ALA A 27 -18.03 9.97 -18.81
C ALA A 27 -17.56 11.11 -17.90
N ASP A 28 -18.17 11.25 -16.72
CA ASP A 28 -17.99 12.40 -15.83
C ASP A 28 -16.70 12.31 -14.99
N TYR A 29 -16.30 11.08 -14.62
CA TYR A 29 -15.16 10.87 -13.74
C TYR A 29 -13.95 10.36 -14.49
N GLN A 30 -12.79 10.99 -14.24
CA GLN A 30 -11.51 10.54 -14.75
C GLN A 30 -11.00 9.33 -13.96
N LEU A 31 -11.57 8.15 -14.23
CA LEU A 31 -11.21 6.90 -13.58
C LEU A 31 -9.90 6.32 -14.13
N ASN A 32 -9.08 5.78 -13.24
CA ASN A 32 -7.93 4.96 -13.63
C ASN A 32 -8.41 3.75 -14.45
N THR A 33 -7.61 3.31 -15.43
CA THR A 33 -7.92 2.14 -16.28
C THR A 33 -8.34 0.92 -15.46
N SER A 34 -7.66 0.66 -14.34
CA SER A 34 -7.98 -0.44 -13.43
C SER A 34 -9.34 -0.28 -12.74
N ALA A 35 -9.70 0.94 -12.33
CA ALA A 35 -10.98 1.20 -11.67
C ALA A 35 -12.14 1.08 -12.66
N ARG A 36 -11.95 1.56 -13.89
CA ARG A 36 -12.89 1.38 -14.99
C ARG A 36 -13.19 -0.08 -15.29
N LEU A 37 -12.15 -0.90 -15.49
CA LEU A 37 -12.32 -2.34 -15.74
C LEU A 37 -13.03 -3.07 -14.59
N VAL A 38 -12.71 -2.69 -13.35
CA VAL A 38 -13.39 -3.26 -12.17
C VAL A 38 -14.86 -2.85 -12.11
N LEU A 39 -15.18 -1.59 -12.40
CA LEU A 39 -16.56 -1.11 -12.42
C LEU A 39 -17.39 -1.79 -13.52
N GLU A 40 -16.85 -1.89 -14.74
CA GLU A 40 -17.51 -2.58 -15.86
C GLU A 40 -17.79 -4.05 -15.52
N TYR A 41 -16.82 -4.75 -14.91
CA TYR A 41 -17.00 -6.15 -14.50
C TYR A 41 -18.06 -6.33 -13.40
N ILE A 42 -18.06 -5.46 -12.38
CA ILE A 42 -19.07 -5.46 -11.32
C ILE A 42 -20.45 -5.19 -11.90
N THR A 43 -20.56 -4.23 -12.82
CA THR A 43 -21.80 -3.89 -13.52
C THR A 43 -22.33 -5.08 -14.29
N ALA A 44 -21.49 -5.76 -15.06
CA ALA A 44 -21.89 -6.96 -15.82
C ALA A 44 -22.46 -8.06 -14.91
N CYS A 45 -21.93 -8.19 -13.70
CA CYS A 45 -22.41 -9.17 -12.72
C CYS A 45 -23.64 -8.68 -11.94
N ALA A 46 -23.82 -7.36 -11.82
CA ALA A 46 -24.90 -6.72 -11.09
C ALA A 46 -26.19 -6.57 -11.91
N ILE A 47 -26.15 -6.78 -13.23
CA ILE A 47 -27.34 -6.78 -14.12
C ILE A 47 -28.39 -7.78 -13.60
N GLN A 48 -27.98 -8.96 -13.13
CA GLN A 48 -28.92 -9.99 -12.69
C GLN A 48 -29.79 -9.57 -11.49
N TYR A 49 -29.31 -8.64 -10.66
CA TYR A 49 -30.03 -8.13 -9.48
C TYR A 49 -30.02 -6.59 -9.48
N SER A 50 -30.23 -5.99 -10.65
CA SER A 50 -30.45 -4.55 -10.88
C SER A 50 -29.65 -3.64 -9.94
N GLY A 51 -28.33 -3.85 -9.89
CA GLY A 51 -27.40 -3.00 -9.14
C GLY A 51 -26.65 -3.68 -7.98
N ALA A 52 -26.96 -4.93 -7.63
CA ALA A 52 -26.23 -5.66 -6.59
C ALA A 52 -25.58 -6.96 -7.11
N CYS A 53 -24.39 -7.31 -6.61
CA CYS A 53 -23.79 -8.61 -6.87
C CYS A 53 -22.92 -9.14 -5.71
N THR A 54 -22.86 -10.46 -5.54
CA THR A 54 -21.96 -11.13 -4.61
C THR A 54 -20.79 -11.76 -5.36
N ILE A 55 -19.57 -11.27 -5.17
CA ILE A 55 -18.38 -11.82 -5.83
C ILE A 55 -17.19 -11.79 -4.87
N TYR A 56 -16.31 -12.78 -4.98
CA TYR A 56 -15.01 -12.75 -4.30
C TYR A 56 -14.06 -11.77 -4.99
N ARG A 57 -13.23 -11.09 -4.20
CA ARG A 57 -12.24 -10.14 -4.75
C ARG A 57 -11.19 -10.85 -5.59
N GLU A 58 -10.86 -12.07 -5.19
CA GLU A 58 -10.00 -13.00 -5.90
C GLU A 58 -10.55 -13.30 -7.29
N THR A 59 -11.86 -13.59 -7.40
CA THR A 59 -12.52 -13.86 -8.69
C THR A 59 -12.51 -12.64 -9.61
N ILE A 60 -12.75 -11.43 -9.07
CA ILE A 60 -12.65 -10.19 -9.86
C ILE A 60 -11.22 -10.03 -10.41
N ALA A 61 -10.22 -10.26 -9.57
CA ALA A 61 -8.81 -10.16 -9.93
C ALA A 61 -8.42 -11.16 -11.03
N GLU A 62 -8.86 -12.42 -10.91
CA GLU A 62 -8.63 -13.47 -11.90
C GLU A 62 -9.28 -13.14 -13.26
N LYS A 63 -10.52 -12.64 -13.26
CA LYS A 63 -11.26 -12.36 -14.49
C LYS A 63 -10.73 -11.16 -15.27
N ILE A 64 -10.23 -10.14 -14.56
CA ILE A 64 -9.66 -8.93 -15.19
C ILE A 64 -8.15 -9.13 -15.48
N GLY A 65 -7.50 -10.16 -14.90
CA GLY A 65 -6.07 -10.39 -15.06
C GLY A 65 -5.21 -9.43 -14.22
N MET A 66 -5.71 -9.03 -13.05
CA MET A 66 -5.05 -8.08 -12.15
C MET A 66 -4.67 -8.73 -10.82
N THR A 67 -3.79 -8.08 -10.05
CA THR A 67 -3.53 -8.52 -8.67
C THR A 67 -4.68 -8.13 -7.74
N VAL A 68 -4.94 -8.96 -6.73
CA VAL A 68 -5.96 -8.71 -5.69
C VAL A 68 -5.75 -7.36 -4.98
N ILE A 69 -4.49 -6.94 -4.80
CA ILE A 69 -4.14 -5.65 -4.19
C ILE A 69 -4.59 -4.49 -5.08
N THR A 70 -4.36 -4.59 -6.39
CA THR A 70 -4.80 -3.56 -7.34
C THR A 70 -6.31 -3.45 -7.39
N VAL A 71 -7.03 -4.58 -7.41
CA VAL A 71 -8.49 -4.61 -7.33
C VAL A 71 -8.98 -4.00 -6.02
N ALA A 72 -8.34 -4.30 -4.88
CA ALA A 72 -8.69 -3.69 -3.60
C ALA A 72 -8.53 -2.16 -3.60
N ARG A 73 -7.46 -1.65 -4.23
CA ARG A 73 -7.25 -0.19 -4.40
C ARG A 73 -8.30 0.43 -5.32
N ALA A 74 -8.65 -0.23 -6.42
CA ALA A 74 -9.68 0.21 -7.34
C ALA A 74 -11.06 0.28 -6.64
N LEU A 75 -11.46 -0.78 -5.95
CA LEU A 75 -12.69 -0.83 -5.16
C LEU A 75 -12.74 0.27 -4.09
N LYS A 76 -11.61 0.57 -3.42
CA LYS A 76 -11.53 1.66 -2.45
C LYS A 76 -11.82 3.01 -3.10
N LYS A 77 -11.20 3.29 -4.26
CA LYS A 77 -11.43 4.53 -5.01
C LYS A 77 -12.88 4.66 -5.47
N LEU A 78 -13.46 3.60 -6.01
CA LEU A 78 -14.87 3.61 -6.45
C LEU A 78 -15.83 3.88 -5.28
N ARG A 79 -15.53 3.36 -4.08
CA ARG A 79 -16.29 3.67 -2.86
C ARG A 79 -16.11 5.12 -2.42
N GLU A 80 -14.89 5.65 -2.47
CA GLU A 80 -14.61 7.06 -2.14
C GLU A 80 -15.38 8.03 -3.05
N LEU A 81 -15.59 7.66 -4.30
CA LEU A 81 -16.39 8.41 -5.27
C LEU A 81 -17.90 8.18 -5.14
N LYS A 82 -18.34 7.42 -4.12
CA LYS A 82 -19.74 7.04 -3.90
C LYS A 82 -20.43 6.39 -5.11
N MET A 83 -19.67 5.74 -5.99
CA MET A 83 -20.23 4.98 -7.11
C MET A 83 -20.69 3.59 -6.67
N ILE A 84 -19.99 3.01 -5.70
CA ILE A 84 -20.30 1.69 -5.15
C ILE A 84 -20.27 1.71 -3.63
N ASP A 85 -21.11 0.89 -3.00
CA ASP A 85 -20.92 0.46 -1.63
C ASP A 85 -20.49 -1.02 -1.57
N ILE A 86 -19.74 -1.37 -0.53
CA ILE A 86 -19.24 -2.73 -0.31
C ILE A 86 -19.63 -3.16 1.09
N ILE A 87 -20.61 -4.06 1.13
CA ILE A 87 -21.14 -4.64 2.35
C ILE A 87 -20.39 -5.96 2.61
N PRO A 88 -19.57 -6.04 3.67
CA PRO A 88 -18.84 -7.26 3.98
C PRO A 88 -19.82 -8.35 4.43
N SER A 89 -19.78 -9.50 3.77
CA SER A 89 -20.55 -10.66 4.24
C SER A 89 -19.80 -11.36 5.38
N TYR A 90 -20.40 -11.35 6.57
CA TYR A 90 -19.86 -12.00 7.76
C TYR A 90 -20.17 -13.51 7.82
N ARG A 91 -20.89 -14.06 6.83
CA ARG A 91 -21.20 -15.49 6.85
C ARG A 91 -19.90 -16.26 6.64
N ARG A 92 -19.57 -17.13 7.59
CA ARG A 92 -18.52 -18.12 7.38
C ARG A 92 -18.93 -18.99 6.20
N SER A 93 -18.01 -19.21 5.26
CA SER A 93 -18.16 -20.34 4.35
C SER A 93 -18.32 -21.62 5.18
N ILE A 94 -18.91 -22.68 4.61
CA ILE A 94 -19.07 -23.98 5.30
C ILE A 94 -17.72 -24.46 5.88
N ASN A 95 -16.60 -23.99 5.32
CA ASN A 95 -15.23 -24.34 5.71
C ASN A 95 -14.54 -23.27 6.59
N GLY A 96 -15.29 -22.31 7.18
CA GLY A 96 -14.76 -21.35 8.16
C GLY A 96 -14.06 -20.10 7.60
N GLY A 97 -14.15 -19.82 6.29
CA GLY A 97 -13.59 -18.63 5.64
C GLY A 97 -14.55 -17.44 5.58
N ARG A 98 -14.06 -16.24 5.20
CA ARG A 98 -14.93 -15.08 4.91
C ARG A 98 -15.70 -15.31 3.61
N GLY A 99 -17.00 -15.03 3.62
CA GLY A 99 -17.84 -15.10 2.42
C GLY A 99 -17.55 -13.98 1.42
N ALA A 100 -18.11 -14.11 0.21
CA ALA A 100 -18.07 -13.07 -0.81
C ALA A 100 -18.73 -11.78 -0.30
N SER A 101 -18.12 -10.63 -0.59
CA SER A 101 -18.72 -9.34 -0.27
C SER A 101 -19.84 -9.02 -1.26
N ILE A 102 -20.83 -8.25 -0.79
CA ILE A 102 -21.87 -7.70 -1.66
C ILE A 102 -21.37 -6.35 -2.16
N TYR A 103 -21.40 -6.16 -3.47
CA TYR A 103 -21.15 -4.88 -4.13
C TYR A 103 -22.48 -4.32 -4.60
N GLN A 104 -22.76 -3.09 -4.20
CA GLN A 104 -23.96 -2.36 -4.56
C GLN A 104 -23.55 -1.13 -5.37
N ILE A 105 -24.10 -0.96 -6.56
CA ILE A 105 -23.91 0.24 -7.38
C ILE A 105 -24.94 1.27 -6.93
N LEU A 106 -24.48 2.46 -6.60
CA LEU A 106 -25.34 3.55 -6.13
C LEU A 106 -25.87 4.35 -7.33
N PRO A 107 -27.07 4.94 -7.25
CA PRO A 107 -27.53 5.90 -8.23
C PRO A 107 -26.71 7.19 -8.14
N ASN A 108 -26.58 7.90 -9.26
CA ASN A 108 -25.94 9.21 -9.27
C ASN A 108 -26.95 10.21 -8.71
N ASP A 109 -26.77 10.61 -7.44
CA ASP A 109 -27.55 11.70 -6.85
C ASP A 109 -27.12 13.00 -7.55
N THR A 110 -27.71 13.28 -8.71
CA THR A 110 -27.78 14.64 -9.22
C THR A 110 -28.46 15.44 -8.12
N GLN A 111 -27.79 16.48 -7.62
CA GLN A 111 -28.39 17.40 -6.66
C GLN A 111 -29.56 18.13 -7.33
N ASP A 112 -30.75 17.54 -7.27
CA ASP A 112 -32.00 18.29 -7.28
C ASP A 112 -32.29 18.67 -5.83
N ASP A 113 -31.61 19.73 -5.36
CA ASP A 113 -32.06 20.49 -4.20
C ASP A 113 -33.38 21.18 -4.59
N ILE A 114 -34.50 20.55 -4.28
CA ILE A 114 -35.72 21.28 -3.93
C ILE A 114 -36.10 20.86 -2.52
N GLN A 115 -35.98 21.85 -1.64
CA GLN A 115 -36.44 21.86 -0.27
C GLN A 115 -37.91 21.43 -0.19
N ASP A 116 -38.23 20.49 0.69
CA ASP A 116 -39.43 20.65 1.50
C ASP A 116 -39.14 20.16 2.93
N ASP A 117 -39.50 21.04 3.86
CA ASP A 117 -39.35 20.87 5.29
C ASP A 117 -40.21 19.70 5.79
N THR A 118 -39.84 19.17 6.96
CA THR A 118 -40.68 18.35 7.86
C THR A 118 -40.49 16.83 7.73
N GLN A 119 -39.54 16.23 8.47
CA GLN A 119 -39.81 15.58 9.77
C GLN A 119 -38.53 15.03 10.42
N ALA A 120 -38.48 15.24 11.74
CA ALA A 120 -37.35 15.03 12.64
C ALA A 120 -36.89 13.56 12.80
N PRO A 121 -35.59 13.31 13.06
CA PRO A 121 -35.11 12.06 13.65
C PRO A 121 -35.34 12.05 15.18
N PRO A 122 -35.79 10.95 15.80
CA PRO A 122 -35.80 10.86 17.25
C PRO A 122 -34.37 10.70 17.79
N GLU A 123 -33.92 11.75 18.47
CA GLU A 123 -32.78 11.75 19.38
C GLU A 123 -32.93 10.68 20.47
N LYS A 124 -31.85 9.95 20.75
CA LYS A 124 -31.46 9.66 22.14
C LYS A 124 -29.95 9.85 22.30
N SER A 125 -29.66 10.88 23.08
CA SER A 125 -28.38 11.35 23.58
C SER A 125 -27.84 10.51 24.73
N GLN A 126 -26.52 10.59 24.94
CA GLN A 126 -25.75 10.59 26.20
C GLN A 126 -24.32 10.13 25.83
N GLY A 127 -23.23 10.86 26.02
CA GLY A 127 -22.94 12.17 26.59
C GLY A 127 -21.40 12.25 26.69
N ASN A 128 -20.80 13.29 26.12
CA ASN A 128 -19.38 13.60 26.35
C ASN A 128 -19.28 14.58 27.53
N PRO A 129 -18.21 14.55 28.33
CA PRO A 129 -17.67 15.76 28.91
C PRO A 129 -16.38 16.20 28.23
N LEU A 130 -16.11 17.49 28.42
CA LEU A 130 -15.32 18.41 27.61
C LEU A 130 -13.83 18.48 27.99
N LEU A 131 -12.97 18.62 26.96
CA LEU A 131 -11.82 19.54 26.78
C LEU A 131 -10.61 19.46 27.77
N PRO A 132 -9.37 19.92 27.43
CA PRO A 132 -9.05 20.98 26.46
C PRO A 132 -7.83 20.76 25.53
N ALA A 133 -7.78 21.62 24.51
CA ALA A 133 -6.66 21.84 23.62
C ALA A 133 -5.39 22.25 24.38
N LEU A 134 -4.26 21.61 24.05
CA LEU A 134 -2.93 22.20 24.15
C LEU A 134 -2.00 21.53 23.12
N PHE A 135 -1.22 22.38 22.43
CA PHE A 135 -0.08 22.11 21.54
C PHE A 135 -0.38 21.85 20.06
N GLN A 136 -0.43 22.97 19.30
CA GLN A 136 0.23 23.06 18.00
C GLN A 136 1.71 22.72 18.19
N THR A 137 2.21 21.65 17.57
CA THR A 137 3.54 21.66 16.93
C THR A 137 3.57 20.68 15.75
N SER A 138 4.47 20.98 14.82
CA SER A 138 4.62 20.45 13.48
C SER A 138 5.16 19.01 13.38
N ASN A 139 4.52 18.25 12.49
CA ASN A 139 5.11 17.20 11.63
C ASN A 139 5.55 15.83 12.22
N PRO A 140 5.53 14.78 11.37
CA PRO A 140 4.93 13.49 11.69
C PRO A 140 5.95 12.36 11.86
N PHE A 141 5.47 11.22 12.38
CA PHE A 141 6.06 9.86 12.37
C PHE A 141 6.34 9.31 13.79
N VAL A 142 5.59 8.24 14.11
CA VAL A 142 5.78 7.23 15.17
C VAL A 142 5.54 7.62 16.64
N SER A 143 4.46 7.09 17.20
CA SER A 143 4.49 6.31 18.46
C SER A 143 3.12 5.64 18.65
N LEU A 144 3.07 4.32 18.60
CA LEU A 144 2.82 3.49 19.79
C LEU A 144 1.47 3.80 20.47
N PHE A 145 0.40 3.17 19.99
CA PHE A 145 -0.68 2.72 20.86
C PHE A 145 -0.98 1.25 20.58
N PHE A 146 -0.04 0.42 21.04
CA PHE A 146 -0.32 -0.94 21.45
C PHE A 146 -0.66 -0.87 22.95
N SER A 147 -1.92 -1.02 23.32
CA SER A 147 -2.32 -1.85 24.46
C SER A 147 -3.84 -1.81 24.63
N SER A 148 -4.45 -2.98 24.46
CA SER A 148 -5.54 -3.47 25.32
C SER A 148 -5.85 -4.90 24.91
N SER A 149 -5.14 -5.82 25.57
CA SER A 149 -5.65 -7.11 26.06
C SER A 149 -6.61 -7.89 25.16
N LEU A 150 -6.05 -8.81 24.37
CA LEU A 150 -6.75 -10.04 24.01
C LEU A 150 -5.89 -11.22 24.43
N LYS A 151 -6.48 -12.08 25.26
CA LYS A 151 -5.91 -13.28 25.89
C LYS A 151 -5.22 -14.18 24.85
N PRO A 152 -4.16 -14.94 25.23
CA PRO A 152 -3.40 -15.75 24.28
C PRO A 152 -4.26 -16.91 23.77
N LEU A 153 -4.76 -16.78 22.53
CA LEU A 153 -5.20 -17.93 21.77
C LEU A 153 -3.96 -18.80 21.54
N LYS A 154 -4.07 -20.08 21.96
CA LYS A 154 -3.06 -21.12 21.71
C LYS A 154 -2.58 -21.00 20.26
N PRO A 155 -1.26 -20.98 19.98
CA PRO A 155 -0.78 -20.82 18.62
C PRO A 155 -1.27 -22.04 17.83
N LEU A 156 -2.19 -21.77 16.91
CA LEU A 156 -2.50 -22.69 15.82
C LEU A 156 -1.16 -22.90 15.14
N LYS A 157 -0.56 -24.09 15.28
CA LYS A 157 0.73 -24.46 14.68
C LYS A 157 0.66 -24.09 13.20
N GLN A 158 1.16 -22.92 12.83
CA GLN A 158 1.47 -22.63 11.44
C GLN A 158 2.46 -23.70 11.05
N LEU A 159 2.05 -24.59 10.14
CA LEU A 159 3.02 -25.43 9.44
C LEU A 159 4.04 -24.45 8.85
N SER A 160 5.29 -24.52 9.31
CA SER A 160 6.37 -23.69 8.78
C SER A 160 6.42 -23.88 7.28
N GLY A 161 6.42 -22.78 6.53
CA GLY A 161 6.54 -22.79 5.08
C GLY A 161 7.93 -23.21 4.60
N PHE A 162 8.90 -23.34 5.53
CA PHE A 162 10.22 -23.93 5.29
C PHE A 162 10.19 -25.43 5.59
N THR A 163 9.71 -26.22 4.63
CA THR A 163 9.82 -27.68 4.68
C THR A 163 11.29 -28.11 4.61
N ASP A 164 11.62 -29.24 5.24
CA ASP A 164 13.00 -29.75 5.25
C ASP A 164 13.52 -30.08 3.83
N SER A 165 12.62 -30.46 2.91
CA SER A 165 12.94 -30.65 1.49
C SER A 165 13.41 -29.37 0.82
N LEU A 166 12.72 -28.25 1.03
CA LEU A 166 13.06 -26.95 0.44
C LEU A 166 14.41 -26.45 0.98
N ILE A 167 14.64 -26.63 2.28
CA ILE A 167 15.91 -26.27 2.92
C ILE A 167 17.06 -27.07 2.29
N TYR A 168 16.86 -28.37 2.07
CA TYR A 168 17.86 -29.24 1.44
C TYR A 168 18.13 -28.87 -0.02
N ASP A 169 17.09 -28.59 -0.80
CA ASP A 169 17.22 -28.16 -2.20
C ASP A 169 18.05 -26.87 -2.31
N VAL A 170 17.75 -25.87 -1.49
CA VAL A 170 18.50 -24.60 -1.51
C VAL A 170 19.94 -24.79 -1.03
N PHE A 171 20.16 -25.69 -0.06
CA PHE A 171 21.51 -26.02 0.38
C PHE A 171 22.36 -26.64 -0.74
N LEU A 172 21.79 -27.59 -1.50
CA LEU A 172 22.44 -28.22 -2.65
C LEU A 172 22.75 -27.21 -3.77
N GLU A 173 21.84 -26.28 -4.01
CA GLU A 173 22.04 -25.18 -4.96
C GLU A 173 23.20 -24.26 -4.51
N SER A 174 23.32 -24.00 -3.20
CA SER A 174 24.36 -23.14 -2.61
C SER A 174 25.65 -23.89 -2.28
N LYS A 175 26.35 -24.43 -3.29
CA LYS A 175 27.61 -25.20 -3.11
C LYS A 175 28.77 -24.45 -2.42
N GLN A 176 28.68 -23.13 -2.28
CA GLN A 176 29.76 -22.25 -1.82
C GLN A 176 29.69 -21.91 -0.32
N ILE A 177 28.68 -22.40 0.41
CA ILE A 177 28.44 -22.06 1.81
C ILE A 177 28.81 -23.22 2.75
N SER A 178 29.44 -22.91 3.89
CA SER A 178 29.66 -23.89 4.95
C SER A 178 28.34 -24.26 5.64
N LYS A 179 28.18 -25.55 5.97
CA LYS A 179 26.99 -26.08 6.65
C LYS A 179 26.62 -25.32 7.94
N SER A 180 27.63 -24.88 8.70
CA SER A 180 27.44 -24.09 9.93
C SER A 180 26.83 -22.71 9.66
N LEU A 181 27.32 -22.00 8.64
CA LEU A 181 26.80 -20.70 8.23
C LEU A 181 25.38 -20.83 7.68
N PHE A 182 25.13 -21.82 6.84
CA PHE A 182 23.80 -22.10 6.30
C PHE A 182 22.77 -22.35 7.41
N ASN A 183 23.11 -23.18 8.39
CA ASN A 183 22.24 -23.45 9.54
C ASN A 183 21.94 -22.19 10.36
N LYS A 184 22.91 -21.27 10.49
CA LYS A 184 22.69 -19.97 11.15
C LYS A 184 21.69 -19.12 10.38
N ILE A 185 21.82 -19.06 9.05
CA ILE A 185 20.88 -18.35 8.16
C ILE A 185 19.47 -18.94 8.27
N VAL A 186 19.34 -20.27 8.22
CA VAL A 186 18.03 -20.94 8.36
C VAL A 186 17.39 -20.60 9.70
N LYS A 187 18.15 -20.57 10.81
CA LYS A 187 17.64 -20.15 12.12
C LYS A 187 17.13 -18.69 12.10
N GLU A 188 17.89 -17.78 11.52
CA GLU A 188 17.50 -16.36 11.40
C GLU A 188 16.25 -16.19 10.52
N VAL A 189 16.18 -16.91 9.40
CA VAL A 189 15.03 -16.88 8.49
C VAL A 189 13.78 -17.47 9.15
N LYS A 190 13.90 -18.59 9.88
CA LYS A 190 12.80 -19.17 10.67
C LYS A 190 12.34 -18.24 11.79
N ALA A 191 13.26 -17.51 12.45
CA ALA A 191 12.88 -16.48 13.42
C ALA A 191 12.11 -15.32 12.76
N LYS A 192 12.48 -14.91 11.55
CA LYS A 192 11.79 -13.87 10.79
C LYS A 192 10.43 -14.30 10.24
N GLU A 193 10.23 -15.60 9.95
CA GLU A 193 8.93 -16.15 9.55
C GLU A 193 7.85 -15.89 10.61
N GLN A 194 8.21 -15.93 11.90
CA GLN A 194 7.27 -15.71 13.00
C GLN A 194 6.75 -14.27 13.05
N CYS A 195 7.53 -13.30 12.57
CA CYS A 195 7.22 -11.88 12.64
C CYS A 195 6.79 -11.27 11.29
N THR A 196 7.03 -11.96 10.18
CA THR A 196 6.82 -11.41 8.83
C THR A 196 6.10 -12.39 7.93
N ARG A 197 5.17 -11.87 7.11
CA ARG A 197 4.46 -12.67 6.11
C ARG A 197 5.37 -12.90 4.91
N ILE A 198 5.91 -14.11 4.78
CA ILE A 198 6.71 -14.55 3.63
C ILE A 198 5.79 -15.21 2.60
N VAL A 199 5.83 -14.73 1.35
CA VAL A 199 5.00 -15.26 0.24
C VAL A 199 5.69 -16.41 -0.48
N ASN A 200 6.99 -16.30 -0.74
CA ASN A 200 7.79 -17.33 -1.42
C ASN A 200 9.01 -17.71 -0.57
N HIS A 201 8.89 -18.81 0.17
CA HIS A 201 9.91 -19.30 1.10
C HIS A 201 11.21 -19.68 0.39
N LYS A 202 11.15 -20.32 -0.79
CA LYS A 202 12.35 -20.73 -1.54
C LYS A 202 13.16 -19.53 -2.03
N ALA A 203 12.49 -18.56 -2.63
CA ALA A 203 13.13 -17.33 -3.11
C ALA A 203 13.72 -16.51 -1.96
N TYR A 204 13.01 -16.43 -0.84
CA TYR A 204 13.49 -15.72 0.34
C TYR A 204 14.77 -16.34 0.92
N LEU A 205 14.81 -17.67 1.07
CA LEU A 205 15.99 -18.37 1.58
C LEU A 205 17.19 -18.20 0.65
N ARG A 206 16.99 -18.30 -0.67
CA ARG A 206 18.03 -18.03 -1.67
C ARG A 206 18.59 -16.62 -1.56
N ALA A 207 17.72 -15.61 -1.40
CA ALA A 207 18.14 -14.23 -1.24
C ALA A 207 18.93 -14.01 0.06
N ALA A 208 18.49 -14.62 1.17
CA ALA A 208 19.21 -14.56 2.45
C ALA A 208 20.61 -15.19 2.35
N VAL A 209 20.70 -16.35 1.68
CA VAL A 209 21.94 -17.04 1.35
C VAL A 209 22.88 -16.17 0.51
N ALA A 210 22.37 -15.58 -0.57
CA ALA A 210 23.14 -14.67 -1.43
C ALA A 210 23.62 -13.41 -0.67
N ASN A 211 22.78 -12.86 0.22
CA ASN A 211 23.18 -11.75 1.09
C ASN A 211 24.32 -12.12 2.02
N ALA A 212 24.26 -13.30 2.64
CA ALA A 212 25.30 -13.78 3.54
C ALA A 212 26.65 -13.98 2.82
N ILE A 213 26.63 -14.50 1.58
CA ILE A 213 27.84 -14.62 0.74
C ILE A 213 28.41 -13.23 0.48
N ARG A 214 27.58 -12.28 0.01
CA ARG A 214 28.02 -10.91 -0.26
C ARG A 214 28.60 -10.22 0.97
N HIS A 215 27.97 -10.38 2.14
CA HIS A 215 28.50 -9.81 3.38
C HIS A 215 29.84 -10.42 3.78
N LYS A 216 30.03 -11.73 3.58
CA LYS A 216 31.31 -12.39 3.81
C LYS A 216 32.39 -11.87 2.85
N ASP A 217 32.04 -11.67 1.58
CA ASP A 217 32.94 -11.12 0.57
C ASP A 217 33.27 -9.65 0.85
N LEU A 218 32.32 -8.86 1.35
CA LEU A 218 32.53 -7.46 1.74
C LEU A 218 33.40 -7.31 2.99
N GLN A 219 33.33 -8.27 3.92
CA GLN A 219 34.23 -8.31 5.07
C GLN A 219 35.66 -8.75 4.68
N ASN A 220 35.85 -9.26 3.47
CA ASN A 220 37.18 -9.54 2.93
C ASN A 220 37.70 -8.29 2.17
N PRO A 221 38.77 -7.63 2.67
CA PRO A 221 39.33 -6.44 2.03
C PRO A 221 39.94 -6.72 0.65
N GLU A 222 40.28 -7.98 0.33
CA GLU A 222 40.84 -8.34 -0.96
C GLU A 222 39.80 -8.67 -2.04
N SER A 223 38.52 -8.75 -1.68
CA SER A 223 37.42 -9.02 -2.60
C SER A 223 37.23 -7.91 -3.63
N ASP A 224 37.00 -8.28 -4.89
CA ASP A 224 36.72 -7.34 -5.98
C ASP A 224 35.50 -6.46 -5.69
N ALA A 225 34.52 -6.96 -4.93
CA ALA A 225 33.35 -6.20 -4.52
C ALA A 225 33.71 -5.07 -3.54
N SER A 226 34.58 -5.35 -2.57
CA SER A 226 35.08 -4.37 -1.59
C SER A 226 35.91 -3.30 -2.28
N LYS A 227 36.78 -3.69 -3.21
CA LYS A 227 37.59 -2.76 -4.02
C LYS A 227 36.72 -1.82 -4.86
N LYS A 228 35.66 -2.33 -5.51
CA LYS A 228 34.70 -1.51 -6.26
C LYS A 228 33.95 -0.51 -5.38
N GLN A 229 33.56 -0.92 -4.17
CA GLN A 229 32.90 -0.02 -3.22
C GLN A 229 33.84 1.09 -2.73
N ALA A 230 35.10 0.76 -2.47
CA ALA A 230 36.12 1.75 -2.09
C ALA A 230 36.34 2.78 -3.21
N LEU A 231 36.47 2.32 -4.46
CA LEU A 231 36.61 3.20 -5.63
C LEU A 231 35.42 4.16 -5.79
N LEU A 232 34.19 3.63 -5.70
CA LEU A 232 32.98 4.45 -5.78
C LEU A 232 32.91 5.51 -4.66
N LYS A 233 33.36 5.15 -3.46
CA LYS A 233 33.41 6.07 -2.33
C LYS A 233 34.42 7.19 -2.60
N GLU A 234 35.59 6.85 -3.12
CA GLU A 234 36.62 7.81 -3.50
C GLU A 234 36.13 8.76 -4.61
N GLU A 235 35.48 8.23 -5.65
CA GLU A 235 34.88 9.04 -6.71
C GLU A 235 33.82 10.02 -6.18
N MET A 236 32.98 9.58 -5.23
CA MET A 236 31.99 10.46 -4.59
C MET A 236 32.65 11.58 -3.78
N GLU A 237 33.69 11.27 -3.01
CA GLU A 237 34.44 12.26 -2.24
C GLU A 237 35.13 13.29 -3.15
N GLN A 238 35.72 12.85 -4.26
CA GLN A 238 36.29 13.74 -5.26
C GLN A 238 35.23 14.66 -5.88
N ARG A 239 34.03 14.14 -6.21
CA ARG A 239 32.92 14.95 -6.72
C ARG A 239 32.46 16.00 -5.72
N LEU A 240 32.37 15.65 -4.44
CA LEU A 240 32.01 16.59 -3.38
C LEU A 240 33.06 17.71 -3.23
N LEU A 241 34.35 17.37 -3.28
CA LEU A 241 35.43 18.36 -3.22
C LEU A 241 35.39 19.33 -4.42
N VAL A 242 35.15 18.80 -5.63
CA VAL A 242 35.02 19.64 -6.83
C VAL A 242 33.80 20.56 -6.74
N ALA A 243 32.67 20.04 -6.26
CA ALA A 243 31.46 20.85 -6.06
C ALA A 243 31.68 21.95 -5.01
N ALA A 244 32.36 21.64 -3.90
CA ALA A 244 32.70 22.59 -2.85
C ALA A 244 33.63 23.70 -3.37
N ARG A 245 34.64 23.36 -4.18
CA ARG A 245 35.53 24.35 -4.82
C ARG A 245 34.76 25.29 -5.75
N LYS A 246 33.91 24.74 -6.62
CA LYS A 246 33.06 25.55 -7.52
C LYS A 246 32.13 26.49 -6.75
N HIS A 247 31.56 26.01 -5.64
CA HIS A 247 30.69 26.81 -4.79
C HIS A 247 31.47 27.97 -4.14
N ALA A 248 32.67 27.71 -3.61
CA ALA A 248 33.53 28.74 -3.02
C ALA A 248 33.96 29.81 -4.03
N GLU A 249 34.28 29.41 -5.27
CA GLU A 249 34.59 30.37 -6.35
C GLU A 249 33.40 31.26 -6.71
N LYS A 250 32.18 30.69 -6.73
CA LYS A 250 30.96 31.46 -7.00
C LYS A 250 30.72 32.50 -5.91
N LEU A 251 30.91 32.14 -4.63
CA LEU A 251 30.81 33.08 -3.52
C LEU A 251 31.84 34.21 -3.64
N ARG A 252 33.11 33.90 -3.93
CA ARG A 252 34.16 34.92 -4.13
C ARG A 252 33.82 35.89 -5.27
N LYS A 253 33.23 35.41 -6.37
CA LYS A 253 32.78 36.28 -7.47
C LYS A 253 31.65 37.21 -7.01
N GLN A 254 30.67 36.68 -6.28
CA GLN A 254 29.59 37.50 -5.72
C GLN A 254 30.11 38.56 -4.73
N GLU A 255 31.08 38.22 -3.89
CA GLU A 255 31.71 39.19 -2.97
C GLU A 255 32.46 40.30 -3.73
N LEU A 256 33.15 39.97 -4.83
CA LEU A 256 33.82 40.96 -5.67
C LEU A 256 32.80 41.88 -6.38
N GLU A 257 31.73 41.30 -6.93
CA GLU A 257 30.64 42.07 -7.56
C GLU A 257 29.98 43.03 -6.56
N GLN A 258 29.70 42.57 -5.33
CA GLN A 258 29.16 43.42 -4.27
C GLN A 258 30.11 44.57 -3.90
N ARG A 259 31.41 44.29 -3.75
CA ARG A 259 32.41 45.33 -3.48
C ARG A 259 32.51 46.36 -4.61
N THR A 260 32.39 45.95 -5.87
CA THR A 260 32.39 46.92 -6.99
C THR A 260 31.16 47.82 -7.00
N VAL A 261 30.01 47.33 -6.54
CA VAL A 261 28.78 48.13 -6.43
C VAL A 261 28.88 49.14 -5.29
N ASP A 262 29.44 48.74 -4.14
CA ASP A 262 29.59 49.64 -2.99
C ASP A 262 30.57 50.80 -3.26
N ILE A 263 31.67 50.56 -3.98
CA ILE A 263 32.63 51.61 -4.38
C ILE A 263 31.97 52.66 -5.31
N SER A 264 30.99 52.25 -6.13
CA SER A 264 30.29 53.16 -7.05
C SER A 264 29.24 54.07 -6.39
N LEU A 265 28.83 53.79 -5.15
CA LEU A 265 27.88 54.60 -4.38
C LEU A 265 28.56 55.76 -3.63
N ASP A 266 29.85 55.65 -3.32
CA ASP A 266 30.64 56.67 -2.61
C ASP A 266 31.26 57.74 -3.55
N GLU A 267 31.18 57.57 -4.88
CA GLU A 267 31.68 58.53 -5.87
C GLU A 267 30.61 59.52 -6.40
N LEU A 268 29.42 59.57 -5.78
CA LEU A 268 28.41 60.56 -6.15
C LEU A 268 28.76 61.94 -5.55
N PRO A 269 28.97 62.99 -6.38
CA PRO A 269 29.20 64.33 -5.86
C PRO A 269 27.93 64.82 -5.15
N PHE A 270 28.09 65.21 -3.88
CA PHE A 270 27.08 65.93 -3.10
C PHE A 270 26.75 67.30 -3.71
#